data_AF-A0A935YH43-F1
#
_entry.id   AF-A0A935YH43-F1
#
_cell.length_a   1.000
_cell.length_b   1.000
_cell.length_c   1.000
_cell.angle_alpha   90.00
_cell.angle_beta   90.00
_cell.angle_gamma   90.00
#
_symmetry.space_group_name_H-M   'P 1'
#
loop_
_entity.id
_entity.type
_entity.pdbx_description
1 polymer ?
#
loop_
_entity_poly.entity_id
_entity_poly.type
_entity_poly.pdbx_seq_one_letter_code
_entity_poly.pdbx_strand_id
1 'polypeptide(L)'
;MKTKSTAKPAATRAAKLAGKPRVATRAGRPARPARSQAPASVVPRPASAPAPKPAPVPKPAPAPRSEDFSVASCDCDLCRAACRNAPGWFTPEQIPRLAKHLGLSIEDTFRRYLALGVTHLDDGSQRAGVMPHKLRDGKKPGSRWTLAEIATPGRCVFFDRGRCTIYPVRPDECARMMHDRGDRTRRIRLRIVARWTEAALAPFLALAAGTAVRRRGRP
;
A
#
# COMPACT_ATOMS: atom_id res chain seq x y z
N MET A 1 52.68 20.96 -9.91
CA MET A 1 52.61 19.60 -9.35
C MET A 1 51.59 18.80 -10.15
N LYS A 2 52.03 17.84 -10.98
CA LYS A 2 51.17 17.06 -11.88
C LYS A 2 50.81 15.73 -11.21
N THR A 3 49.55 15.51 -10.86
CA THR A 3 49.06 14.23 -10.32
C THR A 3 48.59 13.33 -11.46
N LYS A 4 49.30 12.20 -11.65
CA LYS A 4 48.91 11.12 -12.58
C LYS A 4 47.84 10.26 -11.92
N SER A 5 46.67 10.15 -12.55
CA SER A 5 45.57 9.27 -12.15
C SER A 5 45.62 7.98 -12.97
N THR A 6 45.80 6.83 -12.32
CA THR A 6 45.80 5.50 -12.94
C THR A 6 44.45 4.83 -12.71
N ALA A 7 43.65 4.75 -13.77
CA ALA A 7 42.40 3.98 -13.78
C ALA A 7 42.68 2.49 -14.02
N LYS A 8 41.99 1.61 -13.27
CA LYS A 8 42.09 0.15 -13.35
C LYS A 8 40.82 -0.39 -14.03
N PRO A 9 40.91 -1.31 -15.02
CA PRO A 9 39.73 -1.83 -15.71
C PRO A 9 39.01 -2.91 -14.90
N ALA A 10 37.67 -2.90 -14.96
CA ALA A 10 36.79 -3.87 -14.34
C ALA A 10 36.62 -5.11 -15.25
N ALA A 11 36.85 -6.30 -14.68
CA ALA A 11 36.65 -7.57 -15.36
C ALA A 11 35.18 -8.00 -15.32
N THR A 12 34.63 -8.32 -16.49
CA THR A 12 33.30 -8.87 -16.71
C THR A 12 33.32 -10.39 -16.47
N ARG A 13 32.35 -10.93 -15.71
CA ARG A 13 32.06 -12.37 -15.73
C ARG A 13 30.58 -12.60 -15.96
N ALA A 14 30.26 -13.10 -17.15
CA ALA A 14 28.97 -13.65 -17.52
C ALA A 14 28.84 -15.07 -16.94
N ALA A 15 27.73 -15.35 -16.26
CA ALA A 15 27.35 -16.71 -15.87
C ALA A 15 26.03 -17.07 -16.57
N LYS A 16 26.18 -17.99 -17.52
CA LYS A 16 25.21 -18.79 -18.26
C LYS A 16 24.70 -19.90 -17.33
N LEU A 17 23.41 -20.27 -17.37
CA LEU A 17 22.80 -21.59 -17.00
C LEU A 17 21.27 -21.44 -17.26
N ALA A 18 20.65 -22.04 -18.30
CA ALA A 18 20.15 -23.43 -18.39
C ALA A 18 19.31 -23.85 -17.17
N GLY A 19 18.06 -24.36 -17.20
CA GLY A 19 17.09 -24.73 -18.24
C GLY A 19 16.09 -25.76 -17.64
N LYS A 20 14.76 -25.53 -17.80
CA LYS A 20 13.61 -26.49 -17.72
C LYS A 20 13.30 -27.18 -16.34
N PRO A 21 12.14 -27.85 -16.12
CA PRO A 21 10.99 -28.17 -16.99
C PRO A 21 9.57 -27.80 -16.48
N ARG A 22 8.59 -28.04 -17.36
CA ARG A 22 7.13 -27.92 -17.20
C ARG A 22 6.56 -28.88 -16.14
N VAL A 23 5.56 -28.42 -15.38
CA VAL A 23 4.72 -29.26 -14.50
C VAL A 23 3.27 -29.29 -15.01
N ALA A 24 2.70 -30.48 -14.93
CA ALA A 24 1.46 -30.95 -15.52
C ALA A 24 0.18 -30.25 -15.05
N THR A 25 -0.77 -30.16 -15.98
CA THR A 25 -2.18 -29.82 -15.80
C THR A 25 -2.92 -30.95 -15.07
N ARG A 26 -3.68 -30.60 -14.01
CA ARG A 26 -4.56 -31.55 -13.30
C ARG A 26 -6.02 -31.27 -13.67
N ALA A 27 -6.69 -32.34 -14.08
CA ALA A 27 -8.05 -32.40 -14.58
C ALA A 27 -9.14 -32.23 -13.49
N GLY A 28 -10.29 -31.70 -13.92
CA GLY A 28 -11.62 -32.21 -13.60
C GLY A 28 -12.18 -32.02 -12.20
N ARG A 29 -13.15 -31.10 -12.05
CA ARG A 29 -14.19 -31.18 -11.00
C ARG A 29 -15.57 -31.27 -11.66
N PRO A 30 -16.43 -32.23 -11.26
CA PRO A 30 -17.77 -32.38 -11.81
C PRO A 30 -18.75 -31.32 -11.30
N ALA A 31 -19.70 -30.97 -12.16
CA ALA A 31 -20.77 -30.01 -11.93
C ALA A 31 -21.81 -30.54 -10.93
N ARG A 32 -22.39 -29.61 -10.14
CA ARG A 32 -23.44 -29.86 -9.16
C ARG A 32 -24.82 -29.65 -9.81
N PRO A 33 -25.81 -30.52 -9.60
CA PRO A 33 -27.14 -30.37 -10.22
C PRO A 33 -27.96 -29.23 -9.59
N ALA A 34 -28.71 -28.55 -10.45
CA ALA A 34 -29.64 -27.48 -10.12
C ALA A 34 -30.92 -28.04 -9.47
N ARG A 35 -31.34 -27.41 -8.36
CA ARG A 35 -32.57 -27.76 -7.63
C ARG A 35 -33.67 -26.75 -8.02
N SER A 36 -34.55 -27.14 -8.93
CA SER A 36 -35.78 -26.41 -9.25
C SER A 36 -36.75 -26.46 -8.07
N GLN A 37 -37.26 -25.31 -7.64
CA GLN A 37 -38.41 -25.20 -6.74
C GLN A 37 -39.52 -24.47 -7.48
N ALA A 38 -40.71 -25.07 -7.49
CA ALA A 38 -41.92 -24.52 -8.08
C ALA A 38 -42.47 -23.37 -7.20
N PRO A 39 -43.09 -22.34 -7.80
CA PRO A 39 -43.71 -21.25 -7.05
C PRO A 39 -45.11 -21.62 -6.55
N ALA A 40 -45.36 -21.39 -5.26
CA ALA A 40 -46.68 -21.46 -4.65
C ALA A 40 -47.48 -20.17 -4.97
N SER A 41 -48.71 -20.34 -5.44
CA SER A 41 -49.65 -19.23 -5.70
C SER A 41 -50.14 -18.62 -4.39
N VAL A 42 -49.90 -17.32 -4.21
CA VAL A 42 -50.40 -16.53 -3.08
C VAL A 42 -51.50 -15.61 -3.59
N VAL A 43 -52.70 -15.73 -3.02
CA VAL A 43 -53.86 -14.87 -3.31
C VAL A 43 -53.65 -13.51 -2.61
N PRO A 44 -53.78 -12.38 -3.31
CA PRO A 44 -53.58 -11.06 -2.71
C PRO A 44 -54.78 -10.63 -1.86
N ARG A 45 -54.49 -10.12 -0.64
CA ARG A 45 -55.47 -9.42 0.21
C ARG A 45 -55.67 -7.98 -0.28
N PRO A 46 -56.89 -7.41 -0.16
CA PRO A 46 -57.13 -6.01 -0.49
C PRO A 46 -56.42 -5.08 0.51
N ALA A 47 -55.76 -4.06 -0.02
CA ALA A 47 -54.95 -3.11 0.74
C ALA A 47 -55.81 -2.00 1.36
N SER A 48 -55.58 -1.72 2.65
CA SER A 48 -56.13 -0.56 3.33
C SER A 48 -55.48 0.74 2.82
N ALA A 49 -56.28 1.81 2.78
CA ALA A 49 -55.84 3.14 2.34
C ALA A 49 -54.66 3.67 3.20
N PRO A 50 -53.64 4.28 2.58
CA PRO A 50 -52.47 4.78 3.29
C PRO A 50 -52.79 6.06 4.08
N ALA A 51 -52.29 6.11 5.31
CA ALA A 51 -52.31 7.31 6.15
C ALA A 51 -51.55 8.47 5.48
N PRO A 52 -51.93 9.74 5.74
CA PRO A 52 -51.25 10.91 5.21
C PRO A 52 -49.78 10.93 5.65
N LYS A 53 -48.88 11.18 4.67
CA LYS A 53 -47.43 11.22 4.90
C LYS A 53 -47.07 12.39 5.84
N PRO A 54 -46.28 12.15 6.90
CA PRO A 54 -45.72 13.23 7.70
C PRO A 54 -44.83 14.13 6.83
N ALA A 55 -44.83 15.43 7.15
CA ALA A 55 -44.01 16.43 6.47
C ALA A 55 -42.52 16.01 6.48
N PRO A 56 -41.77 16.27 5.39
CA PRO A 56 -40.38 15.85 5.30
C PRO A 56 -39.54 16.58 6.35
N VAL A 57 -39.00 15.81 7.29
CA VAL A 57 -37.93 16.27 8.19
C VAL A 57 -36.81 16.86 7.32
N PRO A 58 -36.30 18.08 7.60
CA PRO A 58 -35.19 18.64 6.85
C PRO A 58 -34.05 17.63 6.85
N LYS A 59 -33.68 17.19 5.65
CA LYS A 59 -32.64 16.19 5.46
C LYS A 59 -31.38 16.73 6.14
N PRO A 60 -30.77 15.99 7.10
CA PRO A 60 -29.50 16.39 7.67
C PRO A 60 -28.55 16.74 6.53
N ALA A 61 -27.79 17.84 6.68
CA ALA A 61 -26.71 18.14 5.75
C ALA A 61 -25.94 16.83 5.51
N PRO A 62 -25.72 16.43 4.24
CA PRO A 62 -25.04 15.18 3.98
C PRO A 62 -23.75 15.19 4.78
N ALA A 63 -23.55 14.16 5.61
CA ALA A 63 -22.26 13.91 6.23
C ALA A 63 -21.20 14.08 5.13
N PRO A 64 -20.03 14.71 5.43
CA PRO A 64 -18.98 14.86 4.44
C PRO A 64 -18.83 13.51 3.76
N ARG A 65 -19.05 13.49 2.42
CA ARG A 65 -19.04 12.25 1.64
C ARG A 65 -17.82 11.47 2.11
N SER A 66 -18.02 10.28 2.68
CA SER A 66 -16.91 9.33 2.74
C SER A 66 -16.40 9.30 1.32
N GLU A 67 -15.14 9.67 1.11
CA GLU A 67 -14.50 9.61 -0.19
C GLU A 67 -14.30 8.13 -0.55
N ASP A 68 -15.42 7.41 -0.66
CA ASP A 68 -15.58 6.13 -1.33
C ASP A 68 -15.43 6.39 -2.83
N PHE A 69 -14.28 6.91 -3.23
CA PHE A 69 -13.73 6.56 -4.51
C PHE A 69 -13.71 5.04 -4.50
N SER A 70 -14.44 4.40 -5.41
CA SER A 70 -14.38 2.96 -5.62
C SER A 70 -12.90 2.62 -5.81
N VAL A 71 -12.27 2.17 -4.72
CA VAL A 71 -10.87 1.80 -4.66
C VAL A 71 -10.73 0.74 -5.74
N ALA A 72 -10.18 1.12 -6.90
CA ALA A 72 -10.21 0.25 -8.07
C ALA A 72 -9.48 -1.04 -7.68
N SER A 73 -10.26 -2.10 -7.50
CA SER A 73 -9.81 -3.46 -7.24
C SER A 73 -9.39 -4.06 -8.53
N CYS A 74 -8.22 -3.61 -8.97
CA CYS A 74 -7.51 -4.34 -9.98
C CYS A 74 -6.28 -4.99 -9.35
N ASP A 75 -6.09 -6.25 -9.70
CA ASP A 75 -4.86 -7.01 -9.59
C ASP A 75 -4.06 -6.90 -10.90
N CYS A 76 -4.20 -5.79 -11.64
CA CYS A 76 -3.58 -5.61 -12.95
C CYS A 76 -2.05 -5.59 -12.87
N ASP A 77 -1.39 -5.77 -14.02
CA ASP A 77 0.07 -5.81 -14.09
C ASP A 77 0.74 -4.52 -13.62
N LEU A 78 0.10 -3.37 -13.81
CA LEU A 78 0.60 -2.10 -13.29
C LEU A 78 0.63 -2.13 -11.75
N CYS A 79 -0.48 -2.46 -11.08
CA CYS A 79 -0.53 -2.59 -9.63
C CYS A 79 0.50 -3.60 -9.09
N ARG A 80 0.63 -4.76 -9.75
CA ARG A 80 1.65 -5.75 -9.41
C ARG A 80 3.08 -5.20 -9.58
N ALA A 81 3.33 -4.43 -10.63
CA ALA A 81 4.62 -3.79 -10.87
C ALA A 81 4.94 -2.72 -9.81
N ALA A 82 3.99 -1.88 -9.40
CA ALA A 82 4.20 -0.94 -8.30
C ALA A 82 4.57 -1.67 -7.00
N CYS A 83 3.84 -2.72 -6.65
CA CYS A 83 4.16 -3.54 -5.48
C CYS A 83 5.54 -4.22 -5.54
N ARG A 84 6.11 -4.44 -6.73
CA ARG A 84 7.45 -5.01 -6.91
C ARG A 84 8.58 -3.97 -6.88
N ASN A 85 8.26 -2.69 -7.08
CA ASN A 85 9.27 -1.64 -7.29
C ASN A 85 9.23 -0.55 -6.21
N ALA A 86 8.06 0.06 -5.99
CA ALA A 86 7.90 1.22 -5.12
C ALA A 86 6.50 1.19 -4.46
N PRO A 87 6.39 0.74 -3.20
CA PRO A 87 5.13 0.85 -2.50
C PRO A 87 4.78 2.32 -2.28
N GLY A 88 3.48 2.60 -2.27
CA GLY A 88 2.95 3.93 -2.09
C GLY A 88 2.96 4.38 -0.63
N TRP A 89 2.69 5.66 -0.40
CA TRP A 89 2.77 6.31 0.90
C TRP A 89 1.39 6.42 1.56
N PHE A 90 1.38 6.27 2.88
CA PHE A 90 0.18 6.42 3.70
C PHE A 90 -0.03 7.88 4.08
N THR A 91 -1.29 8.28 4.25
CA THR A 91 -1.61 9.48 5.04
C THR A 91 -1.56 9.15 6.53
N PRO A 92 -1.44 10.15 7.43
CA PRO A 92 -1.41 9.91 8.88
C PRO A 92 -2.58 9.07 9.39
N GLU A 93 -3.78 9.32 8.89
CA GLU A 93 -5.04 8.70 9.32
C GLU A 93 -5.19 7.25 8.83
N GLN A 94 -4.40 6.84 7.82
CA GLN A 94 -4.39 5.45 7.36
C GLN A 94 -3.60 4.53 8.29
N ILE A 95 -2.65 5.03 9.08
CA ILE A 95 -1.82 4.19 9.94
C ILE A 95 -2.66 3.48 11.02
N PRO A 96 -3.56 4.15 11.77
CA PRO A 96 -4.46 3.46 12.70
C PRO A 96 -5.36 2.42 12.02
N ARG A 97 -5.85 2.71 10.81
CA ARG A 97 -6.68 1.77 10.03
C ARG A 97 -5.90 0.52 9.64
N LEU A 98 -4.65 0.69 9.20
CA LEU A 98 -3.76 -0.42 8.89
C LEU A 98 -3.45 -1.26 10.13
N ALA A 99 -3.10 -0.62 11.25
CA ALA A 99 -2.80 -1.31 12.50
C ALA A 99 -3.99 -2.14 12.98
N LYS A 100 -5.21 -1.56 12.96
CA LYS A 100 -6.46 -2.27 13.25
C LYS A 100 -6.69 -3.45 12.31
N HIS A 101 -6.47 -3.26 11.00
CA HIS A 101 -6.63 -4.34 10.02
C HIS A 101 -5.67 -5.52 10.25
N LEU A 102 -4.45 -5.24 10.71
CA LEU A 102 -3.44 -6.26 11.02
C LEU A 102 -3.61 -6.87 12.42
N GLY A 103 -4.50 -6.33 13.26
CA GLY A 103 -4.63 -6.74 14.66
C GLY A 103 -3.40 -6.42 15.51
N LEU A 104 -2.74 -5.29 15.22
CA LEU A 104 -1.49 -4.86 15.88
C LEU A 104 -1.60 -3.46 16.47
N SER A 105 -0.71 -3.14 17.40
CA SER A 105 -0.48 -1.76 17.83
C SER A 105 0.14 -0.94 16.66
N ILE A 106 0.02 0.39 16.71
CA ILE A 106 0.66 1.27 15.73
C ILE A 106 2.19 1.09 15.75
N GLU A 107 2.76 0.95 16.94
CA GLU A 107 4.20 0.71 17.14
C GLU A 107 4.66 -0.61 16.52
N ASP A 108 3.97 -1.72 16.80
CA ASP A 108 4.27 -3.04 16.21
C ASP A 108 4.10 -3.00 14.70
N THR A 109 3.05 -2.36 14.21
CA THR A 109 2.79 -2.19 12.78
C THR A 109 3.98 -1.50 12.12
N PHE A 110 4.48 -0.42 12.73
CA PHE A 110 5.63 0.30 12.23
C PHE A 110 6.90 -0.55 12.22
N ARG A 111 7.21 -1.19 13.35
CA ARG A 111 8.42 -2.01 13.54
C ARG A 111 8.48 -3.26 12.68
N ARG A 112 7.33 -3.80 12.24
CA ARG A 112 7.26 -5.04 11.47
C ARG A 112 7.05 -4.80 9.98
N TYR A 113 6.39 -3.71 9.59
CA TYR A 113 5.90 -3.57 8.21
C TYR A 113 6.12 -2.21 7.57
N LEU A 114 6.49 -1.16 8.31
CA LEU A 114 6.58 0.17 7.74
C LEU A 114 8.01 0.70 7.74
N ALA A 115 8.20 1.83 7.08
CA ALA A 115 9.43 2.59 7.05
C ALA A 115 9.10 4.08 6.94
N LEU A 116 10.05 4.92 7.34
CA LEU A 116 10.01 6.35 7.04
C LEU A 116 10.69 6.60 5.70
N GLY A 117 9.95 7.07 4.71
CA GLY A 117 10.51 7.55 3.46
C GLY A 117 10.80 9.06 3.54
N VAL A 118 11.77 9.52 2.75
CA VAL A 118 12.03 10.96 2.51
C VAL A 118 11.78 11.30 1.04
N THR A 119 11.17 12.46 0.78
CA THR A 119 11.01 13.03 -0.56
C THR A 119 11.47 14.48 -0.59
N HIS A 120 11.81 14.99 -1.78
CA HIS A 120 11.99 16.43 -2.03
C HIS A 120 10.65 17.09 -2.38
N LEU A 121 10.50 18.33 -1.93
CA LEU A 121 9.50 19.28 -2.42
C LEU A 121 10.09 20.15 -3.54
N ASP A 122 9.22 20.93 -4.20
CA ASP A 122 9.62 21.85 -5.28
C ASP A 122 10.60 22.94 -4.82
N ASP A 123 10.52 23.34 -3.54
CA ASP A 123 11.43 24.31 -2.90
C ASP A 123 12.79 23.72 -2.49
N GLY A 124 13.07 22.46 -2.84
CA GLY A 124 14.28 21.74 -2.47
C GLY A 124 14.30 21.19 -1.04
N SER A 125 13.31 21.53 -0.20
CA SER A 125 13.21 21.01 1.16
C SER A 125 12.89 19.51 1.16
N GLN A 126 13.29 18.84 2.24
CA GLN A 126 12.97 17.42 2.45
C GLN A 126 11.79 17.27 3.38
N ARG A 127 10.89 16.35 3.03
CA ARG A 127 9.80 15.92 3.90
C ARG A 127 9.80 14.42 4.05
N ALA A 128 9.38 13.96 5.22
CA ALA A 128 9.25 12.55 5.51
C ALA A 128 7.77 12.12 5.52
N GLY A 129 7.55 10.81 5.45
CA GLY A 129 6.24 10.20 5.51
C GLY A 129 6.37 8.70 5.70
N VAL A 130 5.26 8.05 6.02
CA VAL A 130 5.25 6.61 6.31
C VAL A 130 4.85 5.83 5.08
N MET A 131 5.61 4.79 4.75
CA MET A 131 5.37 3.90 3.63
C MET A 131 5.52 2.43 4.07
N PRO A 132 4.92 1.46 3.35
CA PRO A 132 5.26 0.06 3.51
C PRO A 132 6.76 -0.17 3.35
N HIS A 133 7.30 -1.05 4.17
CA HIS A 133 8.67 -1.47 4.06
C HIS A 133 8.93 -2.18 2.73
N LYS A 134 10.05 -1.83 2.10
CA LYS A 134 10.57 -2.52 0.93
C LYS A 134 11.49 -3.65 1.38
N LEU A 135 11.15 -4.88 1.03
CA LEU A 135 11.99 -6.05 1.20
C LEU A 135 13.17 -5.96 0.25
N ARG A 136 14.30 -5.48 0.78
CA ARG A 136 15.56 -5.29 0.04
C ARG A 136 16.76 -5.30 0.99
N ASP A 137 17.85 -5.94 0.54
CA ASP A 137 19.24 -5.84 1.02
C ASP A 137 19.43 -5.65 2.53
N GLY A 138 18.69 -6.44 3.34
CA GLY A 138 18.87 -6.49 4.79
C GLY A 138 18.42 -5.25 5.57
N LYS A 139 17.83 -4.25 4.90
CA LYS A 139 17.22 -3.11 5.61
C LYS A 139 16.00 -3.62 6.36
N LYS A 140 15.86 -3.21 7.63
CA LYS A 140 14.78 -3.67 8.49
C LYS A 140 13.57 -2.73 8.41
N PRO A 141 12.35 -3.22 8.65
CA PRO A 141 11.22 -2.34 8.93
C PRO A 141 11.51 -1.46 10.17
N GLY A 142 10.78 -0.36 10.30
CA GLY A 142 11.01 0.69 11.28
C GLY A 142 12.20 1.61 10.97
N SER A 143 12.89 1.44 9.83
CA SER A 143 14.04 2.27 9.45
C SER A 143 13.63 3.52 8.65
N ARG A 144 14.54 4.51 8.62
CA ARG A 144 14.45 5.68 7.74
C ARG A 144 15.17 5.43 6.42
N TRP A 145 14.54 5.81 5.32
CA TRP A 145 15.01 5.63 3.95
C TRP A 145 15.26 6.98 3.29
N THR A 146 16.44 7.10 2.70
CA THR A 146 16.85 8.22 1.85
C THR A 146 16.20 8.13 0.48
N LEU A 147 16.24 9.23 -0.27
CA LEU A 147 15.74 9.29 -1.64
C LEU A 147 16.37 8.25 -2.57
N ALA A 148 17.70 8.08 -2.51
CA ALA A 148 18.40 7.10 -3.34
C ALA A 148 17.95 5.66 -3.03
N GLU A 149 17.76 5.34 -1.75
CA GLU A 149 17.28 4.03 -1.32
C GLU A 149 15.82 3.79 -1.75
N ILE A 150 14.96 4.82 -1.69
CA ILE A 150 13.58 4.75 -2.15
C ILE A 150 13.50 4.66 -3.68
N ALA A 151 14.41 5.30 -4.42
CA ALA A 151 14.43 5.24 -5.88
C ALA A 151 14.78 3.83 -6.40
N THR A 152 15.50 3.03 -5.61
CA THR A 152 15.84 1.68 -6.03
C THR A 152 14.62 0.74 -5.92
N PRO A 153 14.40 -0.14 -6.92
CA PRO A 153 13.36 -1.16 -6.86
C PRO A 153 13.44 -2.06 -5.62
N GLY A 154 12.28 -2.46 -5.10
CA GLY A 154 12.18 -3.43 -4.01
C GLY A 154 10.74 -3.90 -3.81
N ARG A 155 10.57 -5.17 -3.45
CA ARG A 155 9.26 -5.77 -3.25
C ARG A 155 8.62 -5.22 -1.96
N CYS A 156 7.39 -4.74 -2.05
CA CYS A 156 6.58 -4.36 -0.89
C CYS A 156 6.40 -5.53 0.06
N VAL A 157 6.54 -5.29 1.38
CA VAL A 157 6.32 -6.32 2.41
C VAL A 157 4.92 -6.94 2.37
N PHE A 158 3.91 -6.20 1.90
CA PHE A 158 2.54 -6.68 1.77
C PHE A 158 2.23 -7.31 0.42
N PHE A 159 3.22 -7.50 -0.47
CA PHE A 159 3.00 -8.15 -1.76
C PHE A 159 3.33 -9.64 -1.67
N ASP A 160 2.31 -10.48 -1.63
CA ASP A 160 2.45 -11.93 -1.56
C ASP A 160 1.64 -12.62 -2.66
N ARG A 161 2.22 -13.68 -3.25
CA ARG A 161 1.60 -14.49 -4.31
C ARG A 161 0.91 -13.67 -5.43
N GLY A 162 1.53 -12.57 -5.82
CA GLY A 162 1.01 -11.71 -6.89
C GLY A 162 -0.09 -10.73 -6.47
N ARG A 163 -0.40 -10.62 -5.17
CA ARG A 163 -1.48 -9.78 -4.65
C ARG A 163 -1.03 -8.94 -3.45
N CYS A 164 -1.69 -7.81 -3.24
CA CYS A 164 -1.52 -6.99 -2.04
C CYS A 164 -2.35 -7.59 -0.90
N THR A 165 -1.71 -7.96 0.22
CA THR A 165 -2.39 -8.59 1.36
C THR A 165 -3.18 -7.59 2.20
N ILE A 166 -2.82 -6.30 2.15
CA ILE A 166 -3.53 -5.21 2.83
C ILE A 166 -4.45 -4.44 1.89
N TYR A 167 -4.91 -5.07 0.79
CA TYR A 167 -5.66 -4.42 -0.26
C TYR A 167 -6.78 -3.46 0.24
N PRO A 168 -7.65 -3.84 1.21
CA PRO A 168 -8.72 -2.98 1.72
C PRO A 168 -8.25 -1.70 2.45
N VAL A 169 -7.00 -1.69 2.94
CA VAL A 169 -6.39 -0.59 3.69
C VAL A 169 -5.04 -0.17 3.07
N ARG A 170 -4.89 -0.38 1.76
CA ARG A 170 -3.67 -0.03 1.02
C ARG A 170 -3.38 1.48 1.11
N PRO A 171 -2.11 1.90 0.95
CA PRO A 171 -1.75 3.31 0.94
C PRO A 171 -2.59 4.13 -0.04
N ASP A 172 -2.97 5.36 0.32
CA ASP A 172 -3.76 6.25 -0.54
C ASP A 172 -3.06 6.47 -1.89
N GLU A 173 -1.73 6.58 -1.87
CA GLU A 173 -0.95 6.68 -3.09
C GLU A 173 -1.13 5.45 -3.98
N CYS A 174 -1.07 4.23 -3.43
CA CYS A 174 -1.31 2.99 -4.20
C CYS A 174 -2.71 2.93 -4.77
N ALA A 175 -3.71 3.46 -4.03
CA ALA A 175 -5.09 3.44 -4.48
C ALA A 175 -5.35 4.35 -5.68
N ARG A 176 -4.53 5.38 -5.88
CA ARG A 176 -4.71 6.42 -6.91
C ARG A 176 -3.69 6.34 -8.05
N MET A 177 -2.42 6.06 -7.74
CA MET A 177 -1.28 6.20 -8.66
C MET A 177 -1.40 5.38 -9.95
N MET A 178 -1.95 4.16 -9.89
CA MET A 178 -1.82 3.20 -11.01
C MET A 178 -2.93 3.31 -12.07
N HIS A 179 -3.90 4.19 -11.85
CA HIS A 179 -5.02 4.42 -12.77
C HIS A 179 -5.11 5.86 -13.27
N ASP A 180 -4.36 6.76 -12.67
CA ASP A 180 -4.23 8.13 -13.13
C ASP A 180 -3.11 8.22 -14.17
N ARG A 181 -3.42 8.66 -15.39
CA ARG A 181 -2.41 8.92 -16.43
C ARG A 181 -1.64 10.23 -16.11
N GLY A 182 -0.30 10.23 -16.26
CA GLY A 182 0.56 11.42 -16.25
C GLY A 182 1.13 11.84 -14.88
N ASP A 183 1.48 13.13 -14.74
CA ASP A 183 2.15 13.73 -13.56
C ASP A 183 1.32 13.75 -12.26
N ARG A 184 0.17 13.06 -12.25
CA ARG A 184 -0.68 12.97 -11.07
C ARG A 184 0.00 12.23 -9.92
N THR A 185 0.84 11.24 -10.22
CA THR A 185 1.60 10.47 -9.21
C THR A 185 2.43 11.38 -8.30
N ARG A 186 3.22 12.28 -8.90
CA ARG A 186 4.04 13.25 -8.16
C ARG A 186 3.16 14.13 -7.27
N ARG A 187 2.07 14.67 -7.82
CA ARG A 187 1.11 15.51 -7.09
C ARG A 187 0.41 14.76 -5.94
N ILE A 188 0.08 13.48 -6.13
CA ILE A 188 -0.50 12.65 -5.07
C ILE A 188 0.50 12.50 -3.92
N ARG A 189 1.75 12.14 -4.22
CA ARG A 189 2.79 12.03 -3.19
C ARG A 189 3.00 13.33 -2.42
N LEU A 190 3.13 14.45 -3.14
CA LEU A 190 3.30 15.77 -2.52
C LEU A 190 2.13 16.11 -1.59
N ARG A 191 0.89 15.83 -2.00
CA ARG A 191 -0.30 16.01 -1.15
C ARG A 191 -0.29 15.11 0.09
N ILE A 192 0.10 13.84 -0.05
CA ILE A 192 0.18 12.90 1.08
C ILE A 192 1.24 13.37 2.08
N VAL A 193 2.41 13.78 1.58
CA VAL A 193 3.52 14.22 2.41
C VAL A 193 3.24 15.56 3.07
N ALA A 194 2.50 16.47 2.42
CA ALA A 194 2.05 17.72 3.02
C ALA A 194 1.13 17.51 4.25
N ARG A 195 0.47 16.34 4.35
CA ARG A 195 -0.36 15.98 5.52
C ARG A 195 0.46 15.47 6.71
N TRP A 196 1.71 15.08 6.50
CA TRP A 196 2.60 14.65 7.57
C TRP A 196 3.24 15.86 8.24
N THR A 197 2.60 16.34 9.30
CA THR A 197 3.18 17.35 10.19
C THR A 197 4.31 16.75 11.03
N GLU A 198 5.15 17.62 11.60
CA GLU A 198 6.21 17.20 12.51
C GLU A 198 5.65 16.42 13.71
N ALA A 199 4.56 16.92 14.32
CA ALA A 199 3.88 16.24 15.42
C ALA A 199 3.35 14.86 15.03
N ALA A 200 2.76 14.72 13.83
CA ALA A 200 2.28 13.42 13.36
C ALA A 200 3.42 12.41 13.11
N LEU A 201 4.60 12.90 12.68
CA LEU A 201 5.78 12.07 12.42
C LEU A 201 6.59 11.73 13.67
N ALA A 202 6.54 12.59 14.69
CA ALA A 202 7.33 12.47 15.92
C ALA A 202 7.39 11.04 16.50
N PRO A 203 6.26 10.31 16.71
CA PRO A 203 6.33 8.96 17.26
C PRO A 203 7.10 7.99 16.36
N PHE A 204 6.97 8.10 15.04
CA PHE A 204 7.67 7.22 14.09
C PHE A 204 9.17 7.56 14.02
N LEU A 205 9.53 8.84 14.11
CA LEU A 205 10.92 9.29 14.16
C LEU A 205 11.62 8.76 15.42
N ALA A 206 10.96 8.83 16.57
CA ALA A 206 11.46 8.26 17.82
C ALA A 206 11.66 6.75 17.73
N LEU A 207 10.69 6.01 17.16
CA LEU A 207 10.80 4.56 16.95
C LEU A 207 11.94 4.19 15.99
N ALA A 208 12.14 4.98 14.92
CA ALA A 208 13.22 4.76 13.98
C ALA A 208 14.61 5.00 14.60
N ALA A 209 14.73 6.03 15.45
CA ALA A 209 15.96 6.31 16.19
C ALA A 209 16.30 5.21 17.22
N GLY A 210 15.30 4.74 17.99
CA GLY A 210 15.49 3.69 19.00
C GLY A 210 15.94 2.33 18.43
N THR A 211 15.59 2.05 17.17
CA THR A 211 16.01 0.81 16.49
C THR A 211 17.53 0.75 16.26
N ALA A 212 18.22 1.91 16.21
CA ALA A 212 19.67 1.96 16.04
C ALA A 212 20.46 1.55 17.30
N VAL A 213 19.87 1.72 18.49
CA VAL A 213 20.58 1.62 19.78
C VAL A 213 20.75 0.18 20.26
N ARG A 214 19.80 -0.72 19.98
CA ARG A 214 19.84 -2.13 20.46
C ARG A 214 20.91 -3.02 19.81
N ARG A 215 21.78 -2.49 18.94
CA ARG A 215 22.77 -3.27 18.17
C ARG A 215 24.16 -3.38 18.79
N ARG A 216 24.47 -2.70 19.91
CA ARG A 216 25.84 -2.67 20.48
C ARG A 216 26.09 -3.62 21.67
N GLY A 217 25.16 -4.50 22.02
CA GLY A 217 25.22 -5.25 23.28
C GLY A 217 24.97 -6.75 23.19
N ARG A 218 25.49 -7.43 22.16
CA ARG A 218 25.59 -8.91 22.21
C ARG A 218 27.07 -9.29 22.18
N PRO A 219 27.64 -9.74 23.32
CA PRO A 219 28.99 -10.29 23.36
C PRO A 219 29.10 -11.56 22.51
#